data_AF-A0A3A5AUX3-F1
#
_entry.id   AF-A0A3A5AUX3-F1
#
_cell.length_a   1.000
_cell.length_b   1.000
_cell.length_c   1.000
_cell.angle_alpha   90.00
_cell.angle_beta   90.00
_cell.angle_gamma   90.00
#
_symmetry.space_group_name_H-M   'P 1'
#
loop_
_entity.id
_entity.type
_entity.pdbx_description
1 polymer ?
#
loop_
_entity_poly.entity_id
_entity_poly.type
_entity_poly.pdbx_seq_one_letter_code
_entity_poly.pdbx_strand_id
1 'polypeptide(L)'
;METLTPHQSAKMQCQQCLGMDQFNRNEVQDCGGDICHAGPCPIFHYRLGKRTPVKVFRVFCLQCMGGCVDFVRECETVTCPAHPYRMGKNPARAGMGNPKALLRTRAETVFLTRETTICP
;
A
#
# COMPACT_ATOMS: atom_id res chain seq x y z
N MET A 1 -12.79 6.05 12.64
CA MET A 1 -12.33 6.44 11.29
C MET A 1 -12.12 5.18 10.48
N GLU A 2 -12.82 5.05 9.36
CA GLU A 2 -12.71 3.89 8.47
C GLU A 2 -11.34 3.91 7.79
N THR A 3 -10.57 2.84 7.91
CA THR A 3 -9.26 2.73 7.23
C THR A 3 -9.49 2.37 5.77
N LEU A 4 -9.34 3.35 4.89
CA LEU A 4 -9.44 3.17 3.44
C LEU A 4 -8.47 2.10 2.95
N THR A 5 -8.86 1.28 1.99
CA THR A 5 -7.95 0.34 1.30
C THR A 5 -6.85 1.10 0.53
N PRO A 6 -5.72 0.45 0.16
CA PRO A 6 -4.69 1.11 -0.63
C PRO A 6 -5.20 1.66 -1.98
N HIS A 7 -6.15 0.97 -2.60
CA HIS A 7 -6.76 1.41 -3.85
C HIS A 7 -7.66 2.64 -3.65
N GLN A 8 -8.53 2.63 -2.62
CA GLN A 8 -9.35 3.79 -2.27
C GLN A 8 -8.48 5.00 -1.90
N SER A 9 -7.39 4.77 -1.16
CA SER A 9 -6.45 5.83 -0.78
C SER A 9 -5.79 6.47 -1.98
N ALA A 10 -5.42 5.68 -3.00
CA ALA A 10 -4.87 6.22 -4.26
C ALA A 10 -5.90 7.07 -5.01
N LYS A 11 -7.17 6.65 -5.05
CA LYS A 11 -8.25 7.43 -5.67
C LYS A 11 -8.48 8.75 -4.96
N MET A 12 -8.56 8.73 -3.63
CA MET A 12 -8.72 9.94 -2.82
C MET A 12 -7.54 10.89 -2.98
N GLN A 13 -6.31 10.37 -3.11
CA GLN A 13 -5.14 11.20 -3.42
C GLN A 13 -5.26 11.87 -4.79
N CYS A 14 -5.77 11.17 -5.81
CA CYS A 14 -6.03 11.77 -7.11
C CYS A 14 -7.11 12.87 -7.04
N GLN A 15 -8.17 12.65 -6.25
CA GLN A 15 -9.20 13.67 -5.98
C GLN A 15 -8.61 14.91 -5.31
N GLN A 16 -7.81 14.74 -4.27
CA GLN A 16 -7.17 15.85 -3.57
C GLN A 16 -6.18 16.60 -4.47
N CYS A 17 -5.42 15.89 -5.30
CA CYS A 17 -4.44 16.50 -6.20
C CYS A 17 -5.10 17.33 -7.31
N LEU A 18 -6.22 16.86 -7.87
CA LEU A 18 -6.94 17.54 -8.96
C LEU A 18 -8.05 18.48 -8.45
N GLY A 19 -8.29 18.53 -7.14
CA GLY A 19 -9.35 19.36 -6.55
C GLY A 19 -10.77 18.89 -6.91
N MET A 20 -10.98 17.58 -7.06
CA MET A 20 -12.28 17.01 -7.42
C MET A 20 -13.13 16.69 -6.18
N ASP A 21 -14.42 17.01 -6.23
CA ASP A 21 -15.39 16.60 -5.21
C ASP A 21 -15.62 15.08 -5.22
N GLN A 22 -15.66 14.47 -6.41
CA GLN A 22 -15.87 13.04 -6.62
C GLN A 22 -14.83 12.48 -7.60
N PHE A 23 -14.48 11.20 -7.44
CA PHE A 23 -13.48 10.56 -8.30
C PHE A 23 -14.01 10.45 -9.73
N ASN A 24 -13.41 11.20 -10.65
CA ASN A 24 -13.68 11.09 -12.07
C ASN A 24 -12.50 10.43 -12.78
N ARG A 25 -12.77 9.31 -13.47
CA ARG A 25 -11.74 8.56 -14.20
C ARG A 25 -11.12 9.36 -15.34
N ASN A 26 -11.90 10.19 -16.02
CA ASN A 26 -11.46 10.94 -17.21
C ASN A 26 -10.49 12.04 -16.79
N GLU A 27 -10.82 12.81 -15.75
CA GLU A 27 -9.93 13.82 -15.15
C GLU A 27 -8.57 13.22 -14.72
N VAL A 28 -8.60 12.01 -14.14
CA VAL A 28 -7.37 11.32 -13.72
C VAL A 28 -6.61 10.73 -14.90
N GLN A 29 -7.31 10.37 -15.98
CA GLN A 29 -6.67 9.89 -17.20
C GLN A 29 -5.90 11.02 -17.88
N ASP A 30 -6.49 12.20 -17.95
CA ASP A 30 -5.94 13.40 -18.59
C ASP A 30 -5.14 14.29 -17.61
N CYS A 31 -4.78 13.76 -16.44
CA CYS A 31 -3.96 14.48 -15.47
C CYS A 31 -2.55 14.79 -16.02
N GLY A 32 -1.84 15.72 -15.40
CA GLY A 32 -0.50 16.20 -15.77
C GLY A 32 0.65 15.18 -15.67
N GLY A 33 0.37 13.88 -15.84
CA GLY A 33 1.37 12.85 -15.94
C GLY A 33 1.97 12.44 -14.60
N ASP A 34 3.27 12.16 -14.65
CA ASP A 34 4.10 11.79 -13.53
C ASP A 34 4.57 13.01 -12.72
N ILE A 35 3.91 14.17 -12.82
CA ILE A 35 4.28 15.39 -12.09
C ILE A 35 3.17 15.73 -11.08
N CYS A 36 3.53 15.97 -9.82
CA CYS A 36 2.66 16.44 -8.74
C CYS A 36 3.25 17.66 -8.02
N HIS A 37 2.51 18.22 -7.06
CA HIS A 37 2.86 19.45 -6.34
C HIS A 37 4.27 19.46 -5.72
N ALA A 38 4.76 18.31 -5.26
CA ALA A 38 6.05 18.18 -4.56
C ALA A 38 7.11 17.39 -5.36
N GLY A 39 6.89 17.15 -6.66
CA GLY A 39 7.83 16.41 -7.52
C GLY A 39 7.15 15.28 -8.31
N PRO A 40 7.86 14.19 -8.65
CA PRO A 40 7.28 13.11 -9.43
C PRO A 40 6.13 12.40 -8.70
N CYS A 41 5.00 12.17 -9.36
CA CYS A 41 3.81 11.53 -8.80
C CYS A 41 4.04 10.02 -8.57
N PRO A 42 4.12 9.54 -7.32
CA PRO A 42 4.38 8.12 -7.06
C PRO A 42 3.20 7.22 -7.40
N ILE A 43 1.99 7.80 -7.45
CA ILE A 43 0.73 7.09 -7.69
C ILE A 43 0.45 6.94 -9.19
N PHE A 44 1.13 7.69 -10.07
CA PHE A 44 0.79 7.82 -11.49
C PHE A 44 0.55 6.47 -12.19
N HIS A 45 1.46 5.52 -12.03
CA HIS A 45 1.36 4.21 -12.69
C HIS A 45 0.27 3.29 -12.13
N TYR A 46 -0.23 3.58 -10.92
CA TYR A 46 -1.21 2.76 -10.22
C TYR A 46 -2.61 3.40 -10.16
N ARG A 47 -2.74 4.65 -10.61
CA ARG A 47 -3.98 5.45 -10.48
C ARG A 47 -5.16 4.89 -11.27
N LEU A 48 -4.91 4.14 -12.36
CA LEU A 48 -5.95 3.54 -13.21
C LEU A 48 -5.88 2.01 -13.19
N GLY A 49 -6.62 1.39 -12.25
CA GLY A 49 -6.98 -0.03 -12.30
C GLY A 49 -5.89 -1.05 -11.93
N LYS A 50 -4.63 -0.63 -11.72
CA LYS A 50 -3.59 -1.51 -11.21
C LYS A 50 -3.65 -1.63 -9.69
N ARG A 51 -3.17 -2.75 -9.16
CA ARG A 51 -3.04 -2.94 -7.71
C ARG A 51 -2.06 -1.93 -7.13
N THR A 52 -2.52 -1.08 -6.23
CA THR A 52 -1.68 -0.08 -5.57
C THR A 52 -0.78 -0.71 -4.50
N PRO A 53 0.56 -0.66 -4.62
CA PRO A 53 1.45 -1.09 -3.56
C PRO A 53 1.50 -0.04 -2.45
N VAL A 54 1.50 -0.47 -1.18
CA VAL A 54 1.55 0.47 -0.04
C VAL A 54 2.84 1.30 0.03
N LYS A 55 3.92 0.83 -0.61
CA LYS A 55 5.19 1.55 -0.67
C LYS A 55 5.10 2.88 -1.45
N VAL A 56 4.14 3.00 -2.37
CA VAL A 56 3.91 4.25 -3.11
C VAL A 56 3.51 5.38 -2.18
N PHE A 57 2.68 5.11 -1.17
CA PHE A 57 2.31 6.11 -0.17
C PHE A 57 3.49 6.54 0.69
N ARG A 58 4.45 5.64 0.97
CA ARG A 58 5.68 6.01 1.68
C ARG A 58 6.50 7.01 0.88
N VAL A 59 6.67 6.79 -0.42
CA VAL A 59 7.38 7.71 -1.32
C VAL A 59 6.67 9.06 -1.36
N PHE A 60 5.34 9.04 -1.53
CA PHE A 60 4.51 10.25 -1.51
C PHE A 60 4.69 11.05 -0.21
N CYS A 61 4.60 10.38 0.95
CA CYS A 61 4.75 11.06 2.23
C CYS A 61 6.18 11.62 2.42
N LEU A 62 7.20 10.91 1.94
CA LEU A 62 8.57 11.43 1.95
C LEU A 62 8.69 12.70 1.10
N GLN A 63 8.15 12.72 -0.10
CA GLN A 63 8.15 13.93 -0.93
C GLN A 63 7.40 15.09 -0.27
N CYS A 64 6.22 14.80 0.31
CA CYS A 64 5.41 15.79 1.03
C CYS A 64 6.15 16.41 2.23
N MET A 65 6.98 15.64 2.93
CA MET A 65 7.75 16.09 4.11
C MET A 65 9.22 16.43 3.80
N GLY A 66 9.55 16.71 2.53
CA GLY A 66 10.91 17.12 2.13
C GLY A 66 11.98 16.05 2.36
N GLY A 67 11.61 14.77 2.38
CA GLY A 67 12.49 13.63 2.61
C GLY A 67 12.73 13.28 4.09
N CYS A 68 12.21 14.07 5.03
CA CYS A 68 12.42 13.82 6.46
C CYS A 68 11.58 12.62 6.95
N VAL A 69 12.25 11.59 7.44
CA VAL A 69 11.59 10.37 7.94
C VAL A 69 10.78 10.65 9.22
N ASP A 70 11.32 11.48 10.10
CA ASP A 70 10.73 11.77 11.40
C ASP A 70 9.45 12.58 11.25
N PHE A 71 9.43 13.56 10.35
CA PHE A 71 8.21 14.31 10.03
C PHE A 71 7.10 13.42 9.45
N VAL A 72 7.43 12.40 8.66
CA VAL A 72 6.41 11.45 8.21
C VAL A 72 5.88 10.60 9.37
N ARG A 73 6.73 10.25 10.33
CA ARG A 73 6.33 9.48 11.53
C ARG A 73 5.37 10.29 12.38
N GLU A 74 5.71 11.56 12.61
CA GLU A 74 5.04 12.53 13.47
C GLU A 74 3.87 13.27 12.79
N CYS A 75 3.65 13.06 11.49
CA CYS A 75 2.55 13.68 10.76
C CYS A 75 1.19 13.45 11.44
N GLU A 76 0.56 14.56 11.85
CA GLU A 76 -0.71 14.59 12.60
C GLU A 76 -1.95 14.62 11.69
N THR A 77 -1.76 14.75 10.37
CA THR A 77 -2.86 14.81 9.39
C THR A 77 -3.51 13.44 9.20
N VAL A 78 -4.21 12.93 10.22
CA VAL A 78 -4.89 11.63 10.23
C VAL A 78 -6.02 11.52 9.20
N THR A 79 -6.53 12.66 8.73
CA THR A 79 -7.52 12.74 7.65
C THR A 79 -6.91 12.51 6.26
N CYS A 80 -5.58 12.50 6.14
CA CYS A 80 -4.91 12.22 4.87
C CYS A 80 -5.11 10.75 4.47
N PRO A 81 -5.57 10.46 3.23
CA PRO A 81 -5.78 9.09 2.77
C PRO A 81 -4.50 8.22 2.78
N ALA A 82 -3.33 8.84 2.68
CA ALA A 82 -2.05 8.14 2.73
C ALA A 82 -1.57 7.85 4.16
N HIS A 83 -2.15 8.49 5.18
CA HIS A 83 -1.69 8.40 6.58
C HIS A 83 -1.61 6.97 7.13
N PRO A 84 -2.59 6.07 6.88
CA PRO A 84 -2.50 4.68 7.34
C PRO A 84 -1.34 3.90 6.72
N TYR A 85 -0.87 4.33 5.54
CA TYR A 85 0.15 3.68 4.74
C TYR A 85 1.48 4.43 4.72
N ARG A 86 1.59 5.56 5.44
CA ARG A 86 2.73 6.48 5.39
C ARG A 86 4.06 5.84 5.79
N MET A 87 4.01 4.73 6.53
CA MET A 87 5.16 3.91 6.94
C MET A 87 5.47 2.77 5.94
N GLY A 88 4.79 2.69 4.80
CA GLY A 88 4.96 1.64 3.79
C GLY A 88 4.45 0.26 4.20
N LYS A 89 3.59 0.20 5.22
CA LYS A 89 2.98 -1.04 5.74
C LYS A 89 1.46 -0.98 5.57
N ASN A 90 0.82 -2.13 5.40
CA ASN A 90 -0.63 -2.23 5.37
C ASN A 90 -1.14 -2.63 6.77
N PRO A 91 -1.89 -1.77 7.48
CA PRO A 91 -2.47 -2.10 8.79
C PRO A 91 -3.33 -3.38 8.76
N ALA A 92 -4.08 -3.60 7.68
CA ALA A 92 -4.93 -4.79 7.52
C ALA A 92 -4.14 -6.10 7.37
N ARG A 93 -2.81 -6.04 7.24
CA ARG A 93 -1.92 -7.20 7.19
C ARG A 93 -0.98 -7.27 8.40
N ALA A 94 -1.16 -6.40 9.40
CA ALA A 94 -0.40 -6.49 10.64
C ALA A 94 -0.67 -7.85 11.32
N GLY A 95 0.38 -8.56 11.73
CA GLY A 95 0.27 -9.90 12.31
C GLY A 95 0.00 -11.04 11.33
N MET A 96 -0.31 -10.75 10.06
CA MET A 96 -0.53 -11.77 9.04
C MET A 96 0.77 -12.22 8.38
N GLY A 97 1.36 -13.28 8.94
CA GLY A 97 2.34 -14.13 8.27
C GLY A 97 3.76 -14.01 8.82
N ASN A 98 4.24 -15.12 9.40
CA ASN A 98 5.66 -15.43 9.44
C ASN A 98 5.94 -16.36 8.24
N PRO A 99 6.59 -15.91 7.16
CA PRO A 99 6.94 -16.78 6.04
C PRO A 99 7.74 -18.01 6.46
N LYS A 100 8.55 -17.90 7.53
CA LYS A 100 9.28 -19.04 8.10
C LYS A 100 8.36 -20.07 8.76
N ALA A 101 7.20 -19.67 9.29
CA ALA A 101 6.23 -20.60 9.87
C ALA A 101 5.54 -21.45 8.79
N LEU A 102 5.25 -20.87 7.62
CA LEU A 102 4.68 -21.58 6.47
C LEU A 102 5.69 -22.56 5.82
N LEU A 103 6.99 -22.27 5.93
CA LEU A 103 8.05 -23.17 5.47
C LEU A 103 8.23 -24.37 6.42
N ARG A 104 8.04 -24.19 7.73
CA ARG A 104 8.24 -25.25 8.73
C ARG A 104 7.18 -26.35 8.64
N THR A 105 5.92 -25.97 8.46
CA THR A 105 4.81 -26.92 8.34
C THR A 105 4.95 -27.83 7.12
N ARG A 106 5.53 -27.34 6.02
CA ARG A 106 5.76 -28.11 4.78
C ARG A 106 6.87 -29.16 4.92
N ALA A 107 7.89 -28.89 5.73
CA ALA A 107 8.94 -29.87 6.04
C ALA A 107 8.43 -30.97 6.97
N GLU A 108 7.59 -30.61 7.96
CA GLU A 108 6.97 -31.56 8.89
C GLU A 108 5.94 -32.48 8.20
N THR A 109 5.14 -31.98 7.23
CA THR A 109 4.16 -32.83 6.52
C THR A 109 4.79 -33.84 5.54
N VAL A 110 5.98 -33.57 5.01
CA VAL A 110 6.68 -34.49 4.10
C VAL A 110 7.30 -35.67 4.87
N PHE A 111 7.55 -35.52 6.17
CA PHE A 111 8.08 -36.59 7.01
C PHE A 111 6.99 -37.61 7.40
N LEU A 112 5.80 -37.15 7.78
CA LEU A 112 4.73 -38.03 8.27
C LEU A 112 4.08 -38.91 7.18
N THR A 113 4.16 -38.51 5.90
CA THR A 113 3.59 -39.31 4.78
C THR A 113 4.51 -40.42 4.30
N ARG A 114 5.74 -40.52 4.82
CA ARG A 114 6.71 -41.57 4.46
C ARG A 114 6.67 -42.79 5.38
N GLU A 115 6.01 -42.70 6.54
CA GLU A 115 6.01 -43.76 7.57
C GLU A 115 4.75 -44.65 7.53
N THR A 116 3.76 -44.36 6.68
CA THR A 116 2.48 -45.08 6.65
C THR A 116 2.33 -46.11 5.53
N THR A 117 3.39 -46.42 4.76
CA THR A 117 3.35 -47.56 3.83
C THR A 117 3.84 -48.82 4.52
N ILE A 118 3.01 -49.33 5.44
CA ILE A 118 3.09 -50.71 5.92
C ILE A 118 2.19 -51.53 4.99
N CYS A 119 2.79 -52.49 4.28
CA CYS A 119 2.08 -53.53 3.54
C CYS A 119 2.66 -54.90 3.97
N PRO A 120 1.83 -55.96 3.91
CA PRO A 120 1.65 -56.98 4.94
C PRO A 120 2.78 -58.00 5.11
#